data_AF-A0AAV4YRR4-F1
#
_entry.id   AF-A0AAV4YRR4-F1
#
_cell.length_a   1.000
_cell.length_b   1.000
_cell.length_c   1.000
_cell.angle_alpha   90.00
_cell.angle_beta   90.00
_cell.angle_gamma   90.00
#
_symmetry.space_group_name_H-M   'P 1'
#
loop_
_entity.id
_entity.type
_entity.pdbx_description
1 polymer ?
#
loop_
_entity_poly.entity_id
_entity_poly.type
_entity_poly.pdbx_seq_one_letter_code
_entity_poly.pdbx_strand_id
1 'polypeptide(L)'
;MGVDDMQEALDLGFLDVHGKKTDSTSVRMTHEALQAIDALAAMDDIKRSEWIRDAAIEKLLKFKKQHEYLSRAFGSTTNTVNTSSTNKESPVARTTEPDVQ
;
A
#
# COMPACT_ATOMS: atom_id res chain seq x y z
N MET A 1 -19.97 -0.20 -1.86
CA MET A 1 -19.10 -1.38 -2.07
C MET A 1 -19.97 -2.54 -2.52
N GLY A 2 -19.53 -3.37 -3.48
CA GLY A 2 -20.27 -4.57 -3.87
C GLY A 2 -20.22 -5.61 -2.75
N VAL A 3 -21.29 -6.38 -2.57
CA VAL A 3 -21.34 -7.50 -1.60
C VAL A 3 -20.21 -8.51 -1.87
N ASP A 4 -19.85 -8.68 -3.15
CA ASP A 4 -18.79 -9.57 -3.59
C ASP A 4 -17.39 -9.15 -3.10
N ASP A 5 -17.08 -7.86 -3.07
CA ASP A 5 -15.77 -7.37 -2.62
C ASP A 5 -15.57 -7.63 -1.12
N MET A 6 -16.62 -7.48 -0.32
CA MET A 6 -16.57 -7.77 1.12
C MET A 6 -16.40 -9.25 1.39
N GLN A 7 -17.08 -10.11 0.62
CA GLN A 7 -16.90 -11.56 0.74
C GLN A 7 -15.48 -11.98 0.34
N GLU A 8 -14.95 -11.42 -0.74
CA GLU A 8 -13.55 -11.64 -1.16
C GLU A 8 -12.58 -11.22 -0.04
N ALA A 9 -12.80 -10.08 0.62
CA ALA A 9 -11.95 -9.65 1.73
C ALA A 9 -12.01 -10.58 2.95
N LEU A 10 -13.15 -11.19 3.24
CA LEU A 10 -13.29 -12.20 4.29
C LEU A 10 -12.52 -13.47 3.93
N ASP A 11 -12.67 -13.96 2.70
CA ASP A 11 -11.99 -15.18 2.21
C ASP A 11 -10.46 -15.03 2.24
N LEU A 12 -9.96 -13.80 2.11
CA LEU A 12 -8.55 -13.46 2.18
C LEU A 12 -8.03 -13.14 3.58
N GLY A 13 -8.91 -13.14 4.58
CA GLY A 13 -8.57 -12.86 5.97
C GLY A 13 -8.23 -11.39 6.24
N PHE A 14 -8.63 -10.46 5.37
CA PHE A 14 -8.51 -9.02 5.63
C PHE A 14 -9.60 -8.51 6.58
N LEU A 15 -10.71 -9.24 6.67
CA LEU A 15 -11.80 -9.01 7.60
C LEU A 15 -12.02 -10.24 8.48
N ASP A 16 -12.41 -10.03 9.73
CA ASP A 16 -12.77 -11.11 10.67
C ASP A 16 -14.30 -11.14 10.83
N VAL A 17 -14.94 -12.25 10.43
CA VAL A 17 -16.40 -12.49 10.53
C VAL A 17 -16.86 -12.45 11.98
N HIS A 18 -16.00 -12.81 12.94
CA HIS A 18 -16.39 -13.01 14.33
C HIS A 18 -15.97 -11.85 15.25
N GLY A 19 -15.25 -10.85 14.74
CA GLY A 19 -14.80 -9.68 15.50
C GLY A 19 -13.95 -10.02 16.73
N LYS A 20 -13.36 -11.23 16.79
CA LYS A 20 -12.66 -11.72 17.99
C LYS A 20 -11.22 -11.20 18.05
N LYS A 21 -10.67 -10.72 16.94
CA LYS A 21 -9.32 -10.14 16.86
C LYS A 21 -9.28 -8.93 15.93
N THR A 22 -9.81 -7.80 16.38
CA THR A 22 -9.56 -6.52 15.74
C THR A 22 -8.46 -5.79 16.48
N ASP A 23 -7.35 -5.51 15.81
CA ASP A 23 -6.28 -4.68 16.37
C ASP A 23 -6.65 -3.20 16.22
N SER A 24 -6.51 -2.44 17.30
CA SER A 24 -6.71 -0.99 17.26
C SER A 24 -5.49 -0.32 16.64
N THR A 25 -5.71 0.59 15.69
CA THR A 25 -4.68 1.48 15.14
C THR A 25 -5.06 2.93 15.35
N SER A 26 -4.06 3.79 15.57
CA SER A 26 -4.24 5.23 15.69
C SER A 26 -3.53 5.93 14.54
N VAL A 27 -4.25 6.79 13.83
CA VAL A 27 -3.73 7.51 12.66
C VAL A 27 -3.97 9.00 12.85
N ARG A 28 -2.99 9.82 12.48
CA ARG A 28 -3.11 11.28 12.46
C ARG A 28 -3.66 11.72 11.11
N MET A 29 -4.72 12.52 11.13
CA MET A 29 -5.34 13.13 9.96
C MET A 29 -5.53 14.62 10.20
N THR A 30 -5.63 15.41 9.12
CA THR A 30 -6.01 16.82 9.23
C THR A 30 -7.49 16.93 9.61
N HIS A 31 -7.90 18.10 10.11
CA HIS A 31 -9.28 18.34 10.50
C HIS A 31 -10.24 18.23 9.31
N GLU A 32 -9.83 18.75 8.15
CA GLU A 32 -10.60 18.76 6.92
C GLU A 32 -10.83 17.34 6.39
N ALA A 33 -9.80 16.49 6.47
CA ALA A 33 -9.92 15.09 6.08
C ALA A 33 -10.92 14.35 7.00
N LEU A 34 -10.86 14.58 8.32
CA LEU A 34 -11.80 13.96 9.25
C LEU A 34 -13.25 14.41 9.01
N GLN A 35 -13.48 15.70 8.76
CA GLN A 35 -14.81 16.20 8.41
C GLN A 35 -15.35 15.58 7.12
N ALA A 36 -14.51 15.46 6.09
CA ALA A 36 -14.92 14.83 4.84
C ALA A 36 -15.31 13.35 5.04
N ILE A 37 -14.52 12.61 5.82
CA ILE A 37 -14.84 11.20 6.16
C ILE A 37 -16.13 11.12 6.97
N ASP A 38 -16.37 12.04 7.92
CA ASP A 38 -17.60 12.07 8.70
C ASP A 38 -18.84 12.28 7.84
N ALA A 39 -18.77 13.20 6.88
CA ALA A 39 -19.86 13.44 5.94
C ALA A 39 -20.14 12.19 5.09
N LEU A 40 -19.10 11.53 4.58
CA LEU A 40 -19.22 10.31 3.77
C LEU A 40 -19.80 9.15 4.58
N ALA A 41 -19.28 8.92 5.79
CA ALA A 41 -19.77 7.88 6.68
C ALA A 41 -21.25 8.11 7.05
N ALA A 42 -21.65 9.37 7.29
CA ALA A 42 -23.04 9.72 7.56
C ALA A 42 -23.97 9.53 6.35
N MET A 43 -23.48 9.78 5.13
CA MET A 43 -24.24 9.49 3.89
C MET A 43 -24.51 8.00 3.71
N ASP A 44 -23.56 7.16 4.14
CA ASP A 44 -23.64 5.71 4.05
C ASP A 44 -24.30 5.05 5.29
N ASP A 45 -24.72 5.84 6.29
CA ASP A 45 -25.27 5.39 7.59
C ASP A 45 -24.37 4.38 8.34
N ILE A 46 -23.06 4.62 8.30
CA ILE A 46 -22.05 3.79 8.99
C ILE A 46 -21.13 4.62 9.88
N LYS A 47 -20.38 3.95 10.76
CA LYS A 47 -19.39 4.65 11.59
C LYS A 47 -18.18 5.07 10.76
N ARG A 48 -17.55 6.18 11.13
CA ARG A 48 -16.27 6.64 10.55
C ARG A 48 -15.23 5.52 10.43
N SER A 49 -15.08 4.72 11.49
CA SER A 49 -14.11 3.61 11.51
C SER A 49 -14.45 2.50 10.53
N GLU A 50 -15.74 2.24 10.30
CA GLU A 50 -16.22 1.27 9.32
C GLU A 50 -15.95 1.79 7.91
N TRP A 51 -16.26 3.05 7.65
CA TRP A 51 -15.95 3.68 6.37
C TRP A 51 -14.45 3.64 6.03
N ILE A 52 -13.58 3.97 7.00
CA ILE A 52 -12.12 3.92 6.82
C ILE A 52 -11.64 2.49 6.54
N ARG A 53 -12.16 1.51 7.30
CA ARG A 53 -11.83 0.10 7.09
C ARG A 53 -12.22 -0.34 5.69
N ASP A 54 -13.44 -0.03 5.28
CA ASP A 54 -13.99 -0.42 3.99
C ASP A 54 -13.17 0.21 2.83
N ALA A 55 -12.83 1.50 2.94
CA ALA A 55 -11.94 2.17 1.97
C ALA A 55 -10.53 1.54 1.90
N ALA A 56 -9.97 1.09 3.03
CA ALA A 56 -8.69 0.40 3.06
C ALA A 56 -8.76 -1.00 2.41
N ILE A 57 -9.84 -1.75 2.68
CA ILE A 57 -10.09 -3.08 2.10
C ILE A 57 -10.17 -2.98 0.57
N GLU A 58 -10.89 -1.99 0.04
CA GLU A 58 -10.98 -1.78 -1.41
C GLU A 58 -9.60 -1.63 -2.06
N LYS A 59 -8.72 -0.84 -1.43
CA LYS A 59 -7.33 -0.66 -1.90
C LYS A 59 -6.53 -1.96 -1.82
N LEU A 60 -6.66 -2.72 -0.72
CA LEU A 60 -5.96 -3.99 -0.55
C LEU A 60 -6.38 -5.03 -1.61
N LEU A 61 -7.68 -5.16 -1.88
CA LEU A 61 -8.19 -6.05 -2.92
C LEU A 61 -7.66 -5.66 -4.30
N LYS A 62 -7.66 -4.37 -4.62
CA LYS A 62 -7.11 -3.87 -5.89
C LYS A 62 -5.62 -4.23 -6.04
N PHE A 63 -4.81 -4.00 -5.01
CA PHE A 63 -3.39 -4.34 -5.07
C PHE A 63 -3.14 -5.84 -5.13
N LYS A 64 -3.96 -6.65 -4.44
CA LYS A 64 -3.87 -8.11 -4.54
C LYS A 64 -4.18 -8.62 -5.95
N LYS A 65 -5.26 -8.14 -6.57
CA LYS A 65 -5.61 -8.47 -7.97
C LYS A 65 -4.47 -8.10 -8.93
N GLN A 66 -3.85 -6.94 -8.73
CA GLN A 66 -2.66 -6.53 -9.51
C GLN A 66 -1.45 -7.43 -9.26
N HIS A 67 -1.15 -7.76 -8.00
CA HIS A 67 -0.06 -8.66 -7.66
C HIS A 67 -0.25 -10.04 -8.28
N GLU A 68 -1.43 -10.65 -8.16
CA GLU A 68 -1.74 -11.95 -8.77
C GLU A 68 -1.62 -11.92 -10.29
N TYR A 69 -2.10 -10.86 -10.94
CA TYR A 69 -1.93 -10.67 -12.38
C TYR A 69 -0.45 -10.65 -12.77
N LEU A 70 0.36 -9.84 -12.08
CA LEU A 70 1.80 -9.74 -12.34
C LEU A 70 2.52 -11.05 -12.04
N SER A 71 2.20 -11.74 -10.94
CA SER A 71 2.76 -13.05 -10.62
C SER A 71 2.41 -14.10 -11.67
N ARG A 72 1.21 -14.07 -12.27
CA ARG A 72 0.85 -14.99 -13.36
C ARG A 72 1.52 -14.62 -14.68
N ALA A 73 1.54 -13.33 -15.03
CA ALA A 73 2.10 -12.83 -16.28
C ALA A 73 3.63 -12.94 -16.33
N PHE A 74 4.31 -12.77 -15.19
CA PHE A 74 5.77 -12.68 -15.11
C PHE A 74 6.41 -13.73 -14.18
N GLY A 75 5.64 -14.50 -13.41
CA GLY A 75 6.17 -15.55 -12.53
C GLY A 75 6.55 -16.85 -13.25
N SER A 76 6.20 -16.99 -14.54
CA SER A 76 6.73 -18.06 -15.39
C SER A 76 8.06 -17.69 -16.07
N THR A 77 8.56 -16.46 -15.89
CA THR A 77 9.91 -16.08 -16.32
C THR A 77 10.90 -16.39 -15.20
N THR A 78 11.58 -17.53 -15.31
CA THR A 78 12.83 -17.80 -14.58
C THR A 78 13.81 -16.66 -14.86
N ASN A 79 13.93 -15.70 -13.94
CA ASN A 79 14.99 -14.70 -14.00
C ASN A 79 16.30 -15.34 -13.52
N THR A 80 16.98 -16.00 -14.44
CA THR A 80 18.44 -16.11 -14.43
C THR A 80 19.02 -14.74 -14.73
N VAL A 81 19.20 -13.86 -13.73
CA VAL A 81 20.18 -12.77 -13.84
C VAL A 81 20.82 -12.55 -12.47
N ASN A 82 21.97 -13.20 -12.31
CA ASN A 82 23.05 -12.67 -11.51
C ASN A 82 23.43 -11.30 -12.08
N THR A 83 23.04 -10.20 -11.44
CA THR A 83 23.81 -8.96 -11.49
C THR A 83 24.40 -8.74 -10.12
N SER A 84 25.53 -9.41 -9.92
CA SER A 84 26.58 -8.98 -8.99
C SER A 84 26.74 -7.46 -9.10
N SER A 85 26.39 -6.75 -8.04
CA SER A 85 26.65 -5.34 -7.84
C SER A 85 28.14 -5.11 -7.60
N THR A 86 28.95 -5.27 -8.65
CA THR A 86 30.31 -4.72 -8.74
C THR A 86 30.29 -3.61 -9.76
N ASN A 87 29.98 -2.40 -9.30
CA ASN A 87 30.57 -1.16 -9.80
C ASN A 87 30.10 0.01 -8.94
N LYS A 88 30.88 0.31 -7.91
CA LYS A 88 30.97 1.66 -7.33
C LYS A 88 32.44 2.07 -7.34
N GLU A 89 32.93 2.47 -8.50
CA GLU A 89 34.00 3.47 -8.57
C GLU A 89 33.37 4.76 -9.11
N SER A 90 33.18 5.73 -8.22
CA SER A 90 32.83 7.11 -8.56
C SER A 90 34.12 7.88 -8.86
N PRO A 91 34.23 8.60 -9.99
CA PRO A 91 35.31 9.55 -10.18
C PRO A 91 34.94 10.86 -9.47
N VAL A 92 35.55 11.11 -8.31
CA VAL A 92 35.53 12.44 -7.69
C VAL A 92 36.61 13.27 -8.37
N ALA A 93 36.19 14.14 -9.29
CA ALA A 93 37.05 15.15 -9.89
C ALA A 93 37.52 16.12 -8.78
N ARG A 94 38.80 16.05 -8.42
CA ARG A 94 39.47 17.02 -7.55
C ARG A 94 39.55 18.36 -8.27
N THR A 95 39.07 19.40 -7.62
CA THR A 95 39.30 20.81 -7.96
C THR A 95 40.78 21.12 -7.72
N THR A 96 41.51 21.51 -8.76
CA THR A 96 42.92 21.94 -8.65
C THR A 96 42.95 23.45 -8.47
N GLU A 97 43.40 23.94 -7.31
CA GLU A 97 43.83 25.34 -7.16
C GLU A 97 45.27 25.48 -7.69
N PRO A 98 45.62 26.53 -8.46
CA PRO A 98 46.97 26.74 -8.95
C PRO A 98 47.82 27.49 -7.91
N ASP A 99 48.93 26.88 -7.49
CA ASP A 99 49.98 27.52 -6.70
C ASP A 99 50.91 28.31 -7.65
N VAL A 100 51.05 29.60 -7.40
CA VAL A 100 51.88 30.53 -8.18
C VAL A 100 53.21 30.68 -7.42
N GLN A 101 54.31 30.29 -8.07
CA GLN A 101 55.68 30.48 -7.57
C GLN A 101 56.10 31.97 -7.52
#